data_AF-A0A8T9QF32-F1
#
_entry.id   AF-A0A8T9QF32-F1
#
_cell.length_a   1.000
_cell.length_b   1.000
_cell.length_c   1.000
_cell.angle_alpha   90.00
_cell.angle_beta   90.00
_cell.angle_gamma   90.00
#
_symmetry.space_group_name_H-M   'P 1'
#
loop_
_entity.id
_entity.type
_entity.pdbx_description
1 polymer ?
#
loop_
_entity_poly.entity_id
_entity_poly.type
_entity_poly.pdbx_seq_one_letter_code
_entity_poly.pdbx_strand_id
1 'polypeptide(L)'
;MKAVVGWAPISSVNPRWPEAVMQQWKQDGVQFIENARTKQRMPLYYQLVEDFEANQPRLDIPGNVRDKLRQPLLIVHGDQDETLPVQMAHDLKSYKPDAELIIVPGAGHMFGGKHPWDENQLPELAQHVADKTIEFFRAHQ
;
A
#
# COMPACT_ATOMS: atom_id res chain seq x y z
N MET A 1 -1.42 -10.79 -17.63
CA MET A 1 -1.76 -9.49 -17.03
C MET A 1 -1.50 -8.40 -18.05
N LYS A 2 -2.51 -7.59 -18.41
CA LYS A 2 -2.40 -6.56 -19.45
C LYS A 2 -2.07 -5.17 -18.89
N ALA A 3 -2.62 -4.83 -17.72
CA ALA A 3 -2.42 -3.57 -17.02
C ALA A 3 -2.57 -3.78 -15.50
N VAL A 4 -2.05 -2.86 -14.69
CA VAL A 4 -2.08 -2.91 -13.22
C VAL A 4 -2.58 -1.59 -12.65
N VAL A 5 -3.40 -1.65 -11.61
CA VAL A 5 -3.89 -0.47 -10.89
C VAL A 5 -3.63 -0.70 -9.39
N GLY A 6 -3.03 0.28 -8.72
CA GLY A 6 -2.81 0.26 -7.26
C GLY A 6 -3.57 1.40 -6.59
N TRP A 7 -4.43 1.07 -5.63
CA TRP A 7 -5.13 2.06 -4.78
C TRP A 7 -4.39 2.16 -3.46
N ALA A 8 -3.96 3.37 -3.09
CA ALA A 8 -3.08 3.65 -1.96
C ALA A 8 -1.86 2.68 -1.86
N PRO A 9 -1.11 2.45 -2.96
CA PRO A 9 -0.04 1.45 -2.94
C PRO A 9 1.18 1.91 -2.13
N ILE A 10 1.80 0.98 -1.41
CA ILE A 10 3.08 1.20 -0.73
C ILE A 10 4.25 1.22 -1.73
N SER A 11 5.25 2.06 -1.47
CA SER A 11 6.52 2.07 -2.23
C SER A 11 7.63 1.22 -1.60
N SER A 12 7.40 0.70 -0.40
CA SER A 12 8.36 -0.12 0.38
C SER A 12 7.62 -1.04 1.34
N VAL A 13 8.04 -2.30 1.40
CA VAL A 13 7.57 -3.27 2.41
C VAL A 13 8.22 -3.04 3.76
N ASN A 14 9.43 -2.46 3.79
CA ASN A 14 10.15 -2.21 5.04
C ASN A 14 9.46 -1.08 5.81
N PRO A 15 8.88 -1.37 6.99
CA PRO A 15 8.15 -0.38 7.79
C PRO A 15 9.09 0.47 8.66
N ARG A 16 10.41 0.29 8.52
CA ARG A 16 11.47 1.09 9.17
C ARG A 16 11.30 1.18 10.69
N TRP A 17 11.13 0.03 11.36
CA TRP A 17 11.15 0.00 12.82
C TRP A 17 12.47 0.58 13.36
N PRO A 18 12.45 1.34 14.47
CA PRO A 18 13.67 1.80 15.12
C PRO A 18 14.59 0.62 15.47
N GLU A 19 15.90 0.83 15.35
CA GLU A 19 16.89 -0.24 15.57
C GLU A 19 16.74 -0.89 16.95
N ALA A 20 16.50 -0.10 17.99
CA ALA A 20 16.25 -0.60 19.34
C ALA A 20 15.04 -1.55 19.41
N VAL A 21 13.97 -1.25 18.68
CA VAL A 21 12.76 -2.11 18.61
C VAL A 21 13.09 -3.41 17.89
N MET A 22 13.84 -3.34 16.79
CA MET A 22 14.27 -4.53 16.03
C MET A 22 15.16 -5.45 16.84
N GLN A 23 16.12 -4.89 17.59
CA GLN A 23 17.00 -5.66 18.46
C GLN A 23 16.22 -6.34 19.60
N GLN A 24 15.33 -5.61 20.27
CA GLN A 24 14.50 -6.17 21.34
C GLN A 24 13.58 -7.27 20.80
N TRP A 25 12.93 -7.03 19.66
CA TRP A 25 12.05 -8.01 19.03
C TRP A 25 12.79 -9.28 18.63
N LYS A 26 14.04 -9.17 18.16
CA LYS A 26 14.91 -10.32 17.87
C LYS A 26 15.24 -11.13 19.13
N GLN A 27 15.51 -10.46 20.24
CA GLN A 27 15.83 -11.10 21.51
C GLN A 27 14.61 -11.82 22.11
N ASP A 28 13.46 -11.16 22.11
CA ASP A 28 12.22 -11.68 22.71
C ASP A 28 11.50 -12.70 21.81
N GLY A 29 11.79 -12.69 20.51
CA GLY A 29 11.12 -13.50 19.50
C GLY A 29 9.67 -13.07 19.19
N VAL A 30 9.11 -12.12 19.94
CA VAL A 30 7.75 -11.60 19.77
C VAL A 30 7.66 -10.15 20.26
N GLN A 31 6.90 -9.33 19.55
CA GLN A 31 6.43 -8.03 20.04
C GLN A 31 4.90 -8.02 20.08
N PHE A 32 4.31 -7.11 20.86
CA PHE A 32 2.86 -7.01 20.96
C PHE A 32 2.38 -5.66 20.44
N ILE A 33 1.52 -5.70 19.43
CA ILE A 33 0.86 -4.50 18.89
C ILE A 33 -0.52 -4.39 19.53
N GLU A 34 -0.81 -3.25 20.15
CA GLU A 34 -2.14 -2.98 20.70
C GLU A 34 -3.11 -2.63 19.58
N ASN A 35 -4.24 -3.33 19.53
CA ASN A 35 -5.37 -2.90 18.72
C ASN A 35 -5.99 -1.64 19.34
N ALA A 36 -5.89 -0.50 18.66
CA ALA A 36 -6.39 0.78 19.18
C ALA A 36 -7.88 0.76 19.56
N ARG A 37 -8.70 -0.07 18.89
CA ARG A 37 -10.15 -0.19 19.11
C ARG A 37 -10.51 -1.14 20.24
N THR A 38 -9.87 -2.30 20.32
CA THR A 38 -10.24 -3.36 21.29
C THR A 38 -9.31 -3.46 22.49
N LYS A 39 -8.19 -2.74 22.48
CA LYS A 39 -7.10 -2.83 23.48
C LYS A 39 -6.47 -4.23 23.60
N GLN A 40 -6.78 -5.09 22.64
CA GLN A 40 -6.18 -6.42 22.54
C GLN A 40 -4.69 -6.30 22.19
N ARG A 41 -3.85 -7.00 22.93
CA ARG A 41 -2.43 -7.18 22.60
C ARG A 41 -2.28 -8.30 21.58
N MET A 42 -1.95 -7.95 20.34
CA MET A 42 -1.77 -8.90 19.25
C MET A 42 -0.29 -9.28 19.13
N PRO A 43 0.08 -10.57 19.25
CA PRO A 43 1.46 -11.01 19.11
C PRO A 43 1.92 -10.91 17.65
N LEU A 44 3.11 -10.38 17.43
CA LEU A 44 3.81 -10.34 16.16
C LEU A 44 5.17 -11.02 16.35
N TYR A 45 5.32 -12.23 15.81
CA TYR A 45 6.53 -13.02 15.97
C TYR A 45 7.67 -12.52 15.08
N TYR A 46 8.91 -12.60 15.58
CA TYR A 46 10.10 -12.14 14.87
C TYR A 46 10.34 -12.89 13.56
N GLN A 47 9.75 -14.09 13.41
CA GLN A 47 9.69 -14.83 12.15
C GLN A 47 9.22 -13.98 10.96
N LEU A 48 8.39 -12.94 11.19
CA LEU A 48 8.03 -11.99 10.13
C LEU A 48 9.25 -11.31 9.51
N VAL A 49 10.20 -10.90 10.34
CA VAL A 49 11.46 -10.27 9.90
C VAL A 49 12.32 -11.28 9.19
N GLU A 50 12.46 -12.48 9.73
CA GLU A 50 13.24 -13.56 9.13
C GLU A 50 12.71 -13.92 7.73
N ASP A 51 11.38 -14.03 7.59
CA ASP A 51 10.74 -14.31 6.31
C ASP A 51 10.90 -13.13 5.33
N PHE A 52 10.79 -11.89 5.81
CA PHE A 52 11.08 -10.71 4.98
C PHE A 52 12.53 -10.71 4.46
N GLU A 53 13.52 -10.99 5.32
CA GLU A 53 14.93 -11.07 4.97
C GLU A 53 15.20 -12.20 3.97
N ALA A 54 14.64 -13.38 4.20
CA ALA A 54 14.78 -14.54 3.31
C ALA A 54 14.15 -14.30 1.92
N ASN A 55 13.17 -13.42 1.81
CA ASN A 55 12.42 -13.16 0.58
C ASN A 55 12.67 -11.77 -0.03
N GLN A 56 13.70 -11.04 0.43
CA GLN A 56 13.96 -9.66 0.00
C GLN A 56 13.88 -9.42 -1.51
N PRO A 57 14.50 -10.24 -2.39
CA PRO A 57 14.44 -9.99 -3.84
C PRO A 57 13.01 -10.04 -4.42
N ARG A 58 12.11 -10.81 -3.78
CA ARG A 58 10.70 -10.88 -4.16
C ARG A 58 9.88 -9.70 -3.61
N LEU A 59 10.33 -9.13 -2.49
CA LEU A 59 9.64 -8.06 -1.76
C LEU A 59 10.22 -6.65 -2.04
N ASP A 60 11.28 -6.55 -2.83
CA ASP A 60 11.87 -5.29 -3.29
C ASP A 60 10.93 -4.59 -4.30
N ILE A 61 9.99 -3.81 -3.80
CA ILE A 61 9.04 -3.05 -4.64
C ILE A 61 9.77 -2.13 -5.64
N PRO A 62 10.74 -1.27 -5.23
CA PRO A 62 11.45 -0.42 -6.17
C PRO A 62 12.11 -1.18 -7.32
N GLY A 63 12.87 -2.24 -7.02
CA GLY A 63 13.51 -3.06 -8.04
C GLY A 63 12.51 -3.79 -8.93
N ASN A 64 11.47 -4.37 -8.34
CA ASN A 64 10.46 -5.10 -9.13
C ASN A 64 9.63 -4.18 -10.05
N VAL A 65 9.30 -2.97 -9.60
CA VAL A 65 8.59 -1.97 -10.42
C VAL A 65 9.47 -1.48 -11.58
N ARG A 66 10.75 -1.19 -11.33
CA ARG A 66 11.70 -0.76 -12.37
C ARG A 66 12.00 -1.88 -13.36
N ASP A 67 12.37 -3.04 -12.83
CA ASP A 67 13.07 -4.06 -13.62
C ASP A 67 12.15 -5.16 -14.13
N LYS A 68 10.94 -5.33 -13.58
CA LYS A 68 10.07 -6.47 -13.93
C LYS A 68 8.68 -6.05 -14.42
N LEU A 69 8.12 -4.94 -13.91
CA LEU A 69 6.78 -4.51 -14.31
C LEU A 69 6.81 -3.82 -15.70
N ARG A 70 6.34 -4.54 -16.72
CA ARG A 70 6.28 -4.05 -18.10
C ARG A 70 4.92 -3.49 -18.50
N GLN A 71 3.88 -3.92 -17.80
CA GLN A 71 2.51 -3.51 -18.05
C GLN A 71 2.31 -2.02 -17.70
N PRO A 72 1.36 -1.33 -18.36
CA PRO A 72 0.86 -0.05 -17.89
C PRO A 72 0.47 -0.13 -16.42
N LEU A 73 0.82 0.92 -15.68
CA LEU A 73 0.53 1.05 -14.26
C LEU A 73 -0.25 2.33 -14.02
N LEU A 74 -1.37 2.25 -13.31
CA LEU A 74 -2.05 3.38 -12.71
C LEU A 74 -1.86 3.36 -11.19
N ILE A 75 -1.39 4.47 -10.65
CA ILE A 75 -1.21 4.71 -9.22
C ILE A 75 -2.29 5.70 -8.78
N VAL A 76 -3.13 5.31 -7.83
CA VAL A 76 -4.15 6.20 -7.26
C VAL A 76 -3.91 6.36 -5.76
N HIS A 77 -3.82 7.60 -5.29
CA HIS A 77 -3.55 7.90 -3.87
C HIS A 77 -4.37 9.10 -3.40
N GLY A 78 -4.82 9.07 -2.14
CA GLY A 78 -5.53 10.20 -1.54
C GLY A 78 -4.55 11.19 -0.88
N ASP A 79 -4.77 12.50 -1.04
CA ASP A 79 -3.86 13.50 -0.43
C ASP A 79 -4.06 13.68 1.08
N GLN A 80 -5.16 13.14 1.64
CA GLN A 80 -5.45 13.09 3.07
C GLN A 80 -5.30 11.67 3.64
N ASP A 81 -4.57 10.77 2.95
CA ASP A 81 -4.30 9.42 3.46
C ASP A 81 -3.54 9.48 4.78
N GLU A 82 -4.24 9.12 5.85
CA GLU A 82 -3.77 9.14 7.23
C GLU A 82 -2.88 7.94 7.58
N THR A 83 -2.85 6.92 6.71
CA THR A 83 -2.12 5.66 6.92
C THR A 83 -0.80 5.66 6.15
N LEU A 84 -0.81 6.15 4.91
CA LEU A 84 0.35 6.16 4.02
C LEU A 84 0.58 7.55 3.41
N PRO A 85 1.79 8.11 3.54
CA PRO A 85 2.07 9.43 2.97
C PRO A 85 1.98 9.38 1.44
N VAL A 86 1.39 10.44 0.85
CA VAL A 86 1.28 10.61 -0.62
C VAL A 86 2.62 10.50 -1.36
N GLN A 87 3.73 10.76 -0.66
CA GLN A 87 5.08 10.56 -1.17
C GLN A 87 5.30 9.14 -1.72
N MET A 88 4.66 8.11 -1.17
CA MET A 88 4.79 6.74 -1.68
C MET A 88 4.29 6.60 -3.13
N ALA A 89 3.24 7.33 -3.50
CA ALA A 89 2.74 7.36 -4.87
C ALA A 89 3.73 8.05 -5.82
N HIS A 90 4.36 9.14 -5.36
CA HIS A 90 5.42 9.82 -6.11
C HIS A 90 6.67 8.96 -6.26
N ASP A 91 7.06 8.23 -5.22
CA ASP A 91 8.17 7.28 -5.27
C ASP A 91 7.93 6.22 -6.34
N LEU A 92 6.74 5.59 -6.35
CA LEU A 92 6.36 4.60 -7.36
C LEU A 92 6.37 5.18 -8.79
N LYS A 93 5.86 6.39 -8.97
CA LYS A 93 5.94 7.11 -10.26
C LYS A 93 7.39 7.40 -10.68
N SER A 94 8.28 7.66 -9.72
CA SER A 94 9.71 7.80 -10.00
C SER A 94 10.36 6.47 -10.43
N TYR A 95 9.86 5.35 -9.92
CA TYR A 95 10.32 4.00 -10.26
C TYR A 95 9.81 3.55 -11.63
N LYS A 96 8.64 4.04 -12.04
CA LYS A 96 8.03 3.78 -13.34
C LYS A 96 7.53 5.09 -13.97
N PRO A 97 8.41 5.85 -14.67
CA PRO A 97 8.07 7.18 -15.19
C PRO A 97 6.91 7.20 -16.20
N ASP A 98 6.61 6.09 -16.86
CA ASP A 98 5.47 5.93 -17.77
C ASP A 98 4.15 5.55 -17.06
N ALA A 99 4.15 5.33 -15.74
CA ALA A 99 2.93 5.06 -14.97
C ALA A 99 1.99 6.28 -14.92
N GLU A 100 0.69 6.08 -14.96
CA GLU A 100 -0.27 7.14 -14.65
C GLU A 100 -0.36 7.34 -13.14
N LEU A 101 -0.51 8.60 -12.71
CA LEU A 101 -0.63 8.97 -11.29
C LEU A 101 -1.85 9.88 -11.11
N ILE A 102 -2.77 9.47 -10.26
CA ILE A 102 -3.94 10.24 -9.85
C ILE A 102 -3.86 10.48 -8.35
N ILE A 103 -3.78 11.76 -7.97
CA ILE A 103 -3.96 12.18 -6.58
C ILE A 103 -5.40 12.63 -6.42
N VAL A 104 -6.12 12.03 -5.47
CA VAL A 104 -7.54 12.30 -5.23
C VAL A 104 -7.66 13.29 -4.06
N PRO A 105 -8.03 14.55 -4.31
CA PRO A 105 -8.13 15.55 -3.26
C PRO A 105 -9.19 15.19 -2.22
N GLY A 106 -8.86 15.33 -0.94
CA GLY A 106 -9.74 15.03 0.19
C GLY A 106 -9.90 13.53 0.50
N ALA A 107 -9.32 12.63 -0.29
CA ALA A 107 -9.42 11.20 -0.02
C ALA A 107 -8.43 10.77 1.08
N GLY A 108 -8.95 10.06 2.08
CA GLY A 108 -8.16 9.28 3.02
C GLY A 108 -7.81 7.88 2.50
N HIS A 109 -7.20 7.04 3.33
CA HIS A 109 -6.69 5.72 2.92
C HIS A 109 -7.76 4.82 2.29
N MET A 110 -8.99 4.90 2.82
CA MET A 110 -10.11 4.05 2.38
C MET A 110 -10.97 4.68 1.28
N PHE A 111 -10.62 5.86 0.76
CA PHE A 111 -11.40 6.60 -0.26
C PHE A 111 -12.89 6.76 0.11
N GLY A 112 -13.17 6.98 1.40
CA GLY A 112 -14.53 7.11 1.96
C GLY A 112 -15.18 5.79 2.38
N GLY A 113 -14.55 4.64 2.12
CA GLY A 113 -15.00 3.33 2.60
C GLY A 113 -14.82 3.16 4.11
N LYS A 114 -15.56 2.19 4.67
CA LYS A 114 -15.47 1.77 6.08
C LYS A 114 -15.89 0.31 6.22
N HIS A 115 -15.62 -0.29 7.38
CA HIS A 115 -16.14 -1.60 7.76
C HIS A 115 -16.90 -1.54 9.09
N PRO A 116 -18.16 -2.03 9.17
CA PRO A 116 -18.97 -2.57 8.06
C PRO A 116 -19.41 -1.50 7.05
N TRP A 117 -19.74 -1.93 5.84
CA TRP A 117 -20.33 -1.09 4.78
C TRP A 117 -21.77 -1.51 4.55
N ASP A 118 -22.71 -0.67 4.95
CA ASP A 118 -24.14 -1.00 4.99
C ASP A 118 -24.94 -0.34 3.84
N GLU A 119 -24.26 0.33 2.91
CA GLU A 119 -24.87 1.05 1.80
C GLU A 119 -24.77 0.25 0.49
N ASN A 120 -25.73 0.47 -0.42
CA ASN A 120 -25.78 -0.22 -1.72
C ASN A 120 -24.90 0.44 -2.79
N GLN A 121 -24.28 1.57 -2.49
CA GLN A 121 -23.47 2.36 -3.40
C GLN A 121 -22.08 2.54 -2.82
N LEU A 122 -21.09 2.75 -3.69
CA LEU A 122 -19.76 3.17 -3.26
C LEU A 122 -19.82 4.63 -2.76
N PRO A 123 -18.98 4.99 -1.79
CA PRO A 123 -18.74 6.39 -1.49
C PRO A 123 -18.25 7.13 -2.74
N GLU A 124 -18.57 8.41 -2.86
CA GLU A 124 -18.28 9.23 -4.04
C GLU A 124 -16.82 9.12 -4.51
N LEU A 125 -15.86 9.21 -3.59
CA LEU A 125 -14.44 9.11 -3.91
C LEU A 125 -14.04 7.70 -4.38
N ALA A 126 -14.53 6.65 -3.73
CA ALA A 126 -14.30 5.28 -4.17
C ALA A 126 -14.93 5.00 -5.55
N GLN A 127 -16.13 5.55 -5.82
CA GLN A 127 -16.77 5.46 -7.14
C GLN A 127 -15.92 6.17 -8.21
N HIS A 128 -15.43 7.38 -7.93
CA HIS A 128 -14.54 8.11 -8.82
C HIS A 128 -13.28 7.29 -9.18
N VAL A 129 -12.64 6.67 -8.18
CA VAL A 129 -11.46 5.82 -8.41
C VAL A 129 -11.82 4.56 -9.19
N ALA A 130 -12.98 3.95 -8.92
CA ALA A 130 -13.48 2.80 -9.69
C ALA A 130 -13.68 3.14 -11.17
N ASP A 131 -14.28 4.30 -11.46
CA ASP A 131 -14.50 4.74 -12.84
C ASP A 131 -13.17 4.97 -13.57
N LYS A 132 -12.20 5.62 -12.91
CA LYS A 132 -10.83 5.79 -13.47
C LYS A 132 -10.12 4.47 -13.70
N THR A 133 -10.30 3.51 -12.80
CA THR A 133 -9.77 2.15 -12.94
C THR A 133 -10.35 1.45 -14.18
N ILE A 134 -11.66 1.59 -14.41
CA ILE A 134 -12.35 1.03 -15.58
C ILE A 134 -11.88 1.69 -16.88
N GLU A 135 -11.77 3.02 -16.90
CA GLU A 135 -11.25 3.78 -18.04
C GLU A 135 -9.84 3.30 -18.42
N PHE A 136 -8.94 3.19 -17.44
CA PHE A 136 -7.57 2.73 -17.64
C PHE A 136 -7.51 1.31 -18.22
N PHE A 137 -8.27 0.37 -17.66
CA PHE A 137 -8.29 -0.99 -18.19
C PHE A 137 -8.91 -1.10 -19.59
N ARG A 138 -9.88 -0.26 -19.94
CA ARG A 138 -10.42 -0.20 -21.31
C ARG A 138 -9.40 0.35 -22.32
N ALA A 139 -8.56 1.30 -21.90
CA ALA A 139 -7.52 1.87 -22.76
C ALA A 139 -6.33 0.91 -23.00
N HIS A 140 -6.14 -0.09 -22.13
CA HIS A 140 -5.00 -1.03 -22.16
C HIS A 140 -5.44 -2.50 -22.34
N GLN A 141 -6.52 -2.73 -23.10
CA GLN A 141 -6.97 -4.08 -23.49
C GLN A 141 -6.06 -4.77 -24.49
#